data_AF-A0AAW1S0I9-F1
#
_entry.id   AF-A0AAW1S0I9-F1
#
_cell.length_a   1.000
_cell.length_b   1.000
_cell.length_c   1.000
_cell.angle_alpha   90.00
_cell.angle_beta   90.00
_cell.angle_gamma   90.00
#
_symmetry.space_group_name_H-M   'P 1'
#
loop_
_entity.id
_entity.type
_entity.pdbx_description
1 polymer ?
#
loop_
_entity_poly.entity_id
_entity_poly.type
_entity_poly.pdbx_seq_one_letter_code
_entity_poly.pdbx_strand_id
1 'polypeptide(L)'
;MAIGKVLILATSVNKVKDTASGCWVEEVAAPYYAFKTRGIQVDVASVQGGEIPWDPNSMKGDFFTPTAQAFSNDAEAKEKCTKSAALSSISSIDGYDGLFIPGGHGIVFDGPGNKAVADLIAKFWQAGKVVSAVCHGPVALAGVQIGGKPLVSGKKVTGFSNAEEKDVGKVDEMPFLLEDRLKEDGGIYQAMPNWHSHTVTDGKLITGQNPQSSERVGNAVADAIIGTIDNPITIGSNAHKRAAGGGNEYLSGVADGVTVEDPQHLAATAPNKDFKAHEKSVTQT
;
A
#
# COMPACT_ATOMS: atom_id res chain seq x y z
N MET A 1 24.07 -4.44 9.95
CA MET A 1 22.89 -4.67 10.79
C MET A 1 21.66 -4.32 9.97
N ALA A 2 20.55 -5.04 10.12
CA ALA A 2 19.30 -4.67 9.44
C ALA A 2 18.84 -3.30 9.95
N ILE A 3 18.33 -2.45 9.05
CA ILE A 3 17.90 -1.09 9.40
C ILE A 3 16.41 -0.99 9.76
N GLY A 4 15.69 -2.11 9.65
CA GLY A 4 14.31 -2.28 10.09
C GLY A 4 13.77 -3.63 9.65
N LYS A 5 12.53 -3.94 10.03
CA LYS A 5 11.84 -5.18 9.64
C LYS A 5 10.35 -4.96 9.38
N VAL A 6 9.84 -5.54 8.31
CA VAL A 6 8.41 -5.49 7.92
C VAL A 6 7.82 -6.89 7.91
N LEU A 7 6.58 -6.98 8.40
CA LEU A 7 5.71 -8.13 8.17
C LEU A 7 4.80 -7.84 6.97
N ILE A 8 4.86 -8.67 5.93
CA ILE A 8 3.84 -8.72 4.89
C ILE A 8 2.76 -9.72 5.33
N LEU A 9 1.50 -9.30 5.38
CA LEU A 9 0.35 -10.17 5.63
C LEU A 9 -0.52 -10.28 4.38
N ALA A 10 -0.45 -11.43 3.70
CA ALA A 10 -1.25 -11.71 2.51
C ALA A 10 -2.55 -12.48 2.84
N THR A 11 -3.49 -12.44 1.90
CA THR A 11 -4.67 -13.33 1.91
C THR A 11 -4.27 -14.79 1.72
N SER A 12 -5.08 -15.71 2.23
CA SER A 12 -5.05 -17.14 1.92
C SER A 12 -6.24 -17.58 1.06
N VAL A 13 -7.10 -16.65 0.63
CA VAL A 13 -8.27 -16.93 -0.21
C VAL A 13 -7.84 -17.03 -1.68
N ASN A 14 -8.08 -18.19 -2.30
CA ASN A 14 -7.68 -18.47 -3.70
C ASN A 14 -8.84 -18.39 -4.71
N LYS A 15 -10.05 -18.12 -4.23
CA LYS A 15 -11.27 -18.01 -5.04
C LYS A 15 -12.24 -17.02 -4.43
N VAL A 16 -12.87 -16.23 -5.28
CA VAL A 16 -14.00 -15.36 -4.93
C VAL A 16 -15.21 -15.87 -5.71
N LYS A 17 -16.23 -16.32 -4.98
CA LYS A 17 -17.31 -17.15 -5.56
C LYS A 17 -16.70 -18.31 -6.37
N ASP A 18 -16.98 -18.38 -7.66
CA ASP A 18 -16.48 -19.41 -8.57
C ASP A 18 -15.23 -18.97 -9.36
N THR A 19 -14.76 -17.74 -9.18
CA THR A 19 -13.64 -17.14 -9.93
C THR A 19 -12.33 -17.29 -9.17
N ALA A 20 -11.28 -17.77 -9.83
CA ALA A 20 -9.94 -17.82 -9.26
C ALA A 20 -9.46 -16.40 -8.88
N SER A 21 -8.88 -16.27 -7.69
CA SER A 21 -8.47 -15.02 -7.08
C SER A 21 -7.25 -15.26 -6.19
N GLY A 22 -6.77 -14.23 -5.53
CA GLY A 22 -5.66 -14.33 -4.61
C GLY A 22 -5.07 -12.97 -4.28
N CYS A 23 -3.84 -13.02 -3.82
CA CYS A 23 -2.97 -11.86 -3.68
C CYS A 23 -2.53 -11.38 -5.06
N TRP A 24 -2.41 -10.06 -5.23
CA TRP A 24 -1.90 -9.49 -6.48
C TRP A 24 -0.36 -9.47 -6.48
N VAL A 25 0.29 -10.14 -7.44
CA VAL A 25 1.76 -10.36 -7.39
C VAL A 25 2.55 -9.06 -7.32
N GLU A 26 2.24 -8.06 -8.16
CA GLU A 26 2.93 -6.77 -8.17
C GLU A 26 2.87 -6.06 -6.81
N GLU A 27 1.76 -6.20 -6.10
CA GLU A 27 1.52 -5.57 -4.81
C GLU A 27 2.32 -6.21 -3.68
N VAL A 28 2.88 -7.40 -3.89
CA VAL A 28 3.90 -8.00 -3.02
C VAL A 28 5.30 -7.69 -3.53
N ALA A 29 5.51 -7.87 -4.84
CA ALA A 29 6.81 -7.80 -5.49
C ALA A 29 7.48 -6.43 -5.33
N ALA A 30 6.79 -5.36 -5.70
CA ALA A 30 7.36 -4.02 -5.65
C ALA A 30 7.67 -3.57 -4.21
N PRO A 31 6.77 -3.73 -3.22
CA PRO A 31 7.08 -3.44 -1.81
C PRO A 31 8.20 -4.33 -1.25
N TYR A 32 8.20 -5.62 -1.55
CA TYR A 32 9.26 -6.53 -1.11
C TYR A 32 10.65 -6.04 -1.56
N TYR A 33 10.79 -5.66 -2.83
CA TYR A 33 12.05 -5.13 -3.33
C TYR A 33 12.37 -3.73 -2.79
N ALA A 34 11.38 -2.85 -2.61
CA ALA A 34 11.61 -1.55 -1.95
C ALA A 34 12.17 -1.71 -0.53
N PHE A 35 11.67 -2.69 0.24
CA PHE A 35 12.19 -3.00 1.58
C PHE A 35 13.59 -3.61 1.51
N LYS A 36 13.74 -4.68 0.71
CA LYS A 36 14.98 -5.46 0.64
C LYS A 36 16.17 -4.63 0.15
N THR A 37 15.97 -3.81 -0.88
CA THR A 37 17.04 -2.95 -1.44
C THR A 37 17.50 -1.86 -0.49
N ARG A 38 16.63 -1.46 0.45
CA ARG A 38 16.97 -0.52 1.53
C ARG A 38 17.49 -1.23 2.77
N GLY A 39 17.68 -2.55 2.78
CA GLY A 39 18.21 -3.27 3.94
C GLY A 39 17.20 -3.51 5.08
N ILE A 40 15.90 -3.35 4.77
CA ILE A 40 14.79 -3.72 5.65
C ILE A 40 14.52 -5.22 5.47
N GLN A 41 14.49 -5.96 6.57
CA GLN A 41 14.13 -7.38 6.56
C GLN A 41 12.64 -7.55 6.27
N VAL A 42 12.29 -8.58 5.50
CA VAL A 42 10.90 -8.89 5.17
C VAL A 42 10.58 -10.31 5.60
N ASP A 43 9.62 -10.44 6.52
CA ASP A 43 8.94 -11.70 6.79
C ASP A 43 7.59 -11.69 6.08
N VAL A 44 7.15 -12.88 5.66
CA VAL A 44 5.90 -13.06 4.93
C VAL A 44 5.02 -14.03 5.70
N ALA A 45 3.80 -13.59 5.97
CA ALA A 45 2.73 -14.38 6.55
C ALA A 45 1.49 -14.34 5.65
N SER A 46 0.62 -15.31 5.83
CA SER A 46 -0.75 -15.26 5.31
C SER A 46 -1.74 -15.67 6.40
N VAL A 47 -3.02 -15.36 6.20
CA VAL A 47 -4.06 -15.61 7.21
C VAL A 47 -4.04 -17.07 7.70
N GLN A 48 -3.90 -18.04 6.80
CA GLN A 48 -3.84 -19.47 7.12
C GLN A 48 -2.42 -20.05 7.10
N GLY A 49 -1.43 -19.31 6.58
CA GLY A 49 -0.07 -19.81 6.36
C GLY A 49 0.04 -20.72 5.14
N GLY A 50 1.25 -21.18 4.84
CA GLY A 50 1.53 -22.02 3.68
C GLY A 50 1.68 -21.20 2.40
N GLU A 51 1.25 -21.76 1.27
CA GLU A 51 1.42 -21.11 -0.04
C GLU A 51 0.41 -19.98 -0.24
N ILE A 52 0.92 -18.78 -0.52
CA ILE A 52 0.08 -17.62 -0.89
C ILE A 52 -0.55 -17.88 -2.26
N PRO A 53 -1.89 -17.85 -2.38
CA PRO A 53 -2.53 -17.94 -3.68
C PRO A 53 -2.37 -16.63 -4.44
N TRP A 54 -2.04 -16.72 -5.73
CA TRP A 54 -1.90 -15.57 -6.62
C TRP A 54 -3.14 -15.41 -7.49
N ASP A 55 -3.65 -14.17 -7.62
CA ASP A 55 -4.69 -13.88 -8.62
C ASP A 55 -4.10 -14.09 -10.03
N PRO A 56 -4.66 -14.99 -10.85
CA PRO A 56 -4.12 -15.25 -12.19
C PRO A 56 -4.08 -14.03 -13.11
N ASN A 57 -4.93 -13.02 -12.87
CA ASN A 57 -4.94 -11.79 -13.68
C ASN A 57 -3.76 -10.87 -13.36
N SER A 58 -3.16 -10.99 -12.17
CA SER A 58 -1.92 -10.28 -11.83
C SER A 58 -0.69 -10.79 -12.61
N MET A 59 -0.83 -11.94 -13.29
CA MET A 59 0.22 -12.55 -14.12
C MET A 59 -0.09 -12.47 -15.63
N LYS A 60 -0.97 -11.55 -16.06
CA LYS A 60 -1.34 -11.36 -17.47
C LYS A 60 -0.99 -9.98 -18.00
N GLY A 61 -0.48 -9.93 -19.24
CA GLY A 61 -0.24 -8.69 -19.97
C GLY A 61 0.55 -7.67 -19.16
N ASP A 62 0.13 -6.40 -19.22
CA ASP A 62 0.79 -5.28 -18.54
C ASP A 62 0.73 -5.36 -17.00
N PHE A 63 -0.14 -6.22 -16.44
CA PHE A 63 -0.18 -6.44 -15.00
C PHE A 63 0.95 -7.35 -14.51
N PHE A 64 1.51 -8.20 -15.38
CA PHE A 64 2.70 -8.99 -15.05
C PHE A 64 3.96 -8.20 -15.34
N THR A 65 4.17 -7.16 -14.53
CA THR A 65 5.27 -6.21 -14.68
C THR A 65 6.64 -6.92 -14.64
N PRO A 66 7.72 -6.27 -15.10
CA PRO A 66 9.08 -6.79 -14.93
C PRO A 66 9.42 -7.11 -13.47
N THR A 67 8.93 -6.31 -12.52
CA THR A 67 9.13 -6.52 -11.08
C THR A 67 8.42 -7.78 -10.59
N ALA A 68 7.17 -7.98 -10.98
CA ALA A 68 6.39 -9.19 -10.69
C ALA A 68 7.02 -10.46 -11.32
N GLN A 69 7.56 -10.34 -12.54
CA GLN A 69 8.27 -11.41 -13.22
C GLN A 69 9.57 -11.78 -12.50
N ALA A 70 10.37 -10.77 -12.10
CA ALA A 70 11.59 -10.99 -11.34
C ALA A 70 11.30 -11.67 -9.99
N PHE A 71 10.28 -11.18 -9.28
CA PHE A 71 9.84 -11.75 -8.00
C PHE A 71 9.39 -13.21 -8.14
N SER A 72 8.66 -13.53 -9.20
CA SER A 72 8.21 -14.90 -9.49
C SER A 72 9.34 -15.89 -9.79
N ASN A 73 10.55 -15.39 -10.06
CA ASN A 73 11.77 -16.16 -10.31
C ASN A 73 12.80 -16.04 -9.18
N ASP A 74 12.58 -15.19 -8.17
CA ASP A 74 13.47 -15.02 -7.01
C ASP A 74 13.26 -16.17 -6.02
N ALA A 75 14.27 -17.02 -5.86
CA ALA A 75 14.19 -18.21 -5.03
C ALA A 75 13.88 -17.90 -3.55
N GLU A 76 14.43 -16.81 -2.99
CA GLU A 76 14.21 -16.43 -1.60
C GLU A 76 12.78 -15.90 -1.41
N ALA A 77 12.31 -15.05 -2.33
CA ALA A 77 10.95 -14.52 -2.31
C ALA A 77 9.91 -15.64 -2.44
N LYS A 78 10.14 -16.58 -3.37
CA LYS A 78 9.28 -17.76 -3.55
C LYS A 78 9.24 -18.61 -2.30
N GLU A 79 10.38 -18.93 -1.70
CA GLU A 79 10.39 -19.74 -0.48
C GLU A 79 9.56 -19.08 0.64
N LYS A 80 9.72 -17.77 0.84
CA LYS A 80 8.93 -17.00 1.81
C LYS A 80 7.43 -17.03 1.52
N CYS A 81 7.02 -17.00 0.26
CA CYS A 81 5.60 -17.01 -0.13
C CYS A 81 4.98 -18.41 -0.17
N THR A 82 5.75 -19.45 -0.50
CA THR A 82 5.29 -20.86 -0.50
C THR A 82 5.24 -21.43 0.92
N LYS A 83 6.06 -20.92 1.83
CA LYS A 83 6.12 -21.31 3.24
C LYS A 83 5.78 -20.14 4.17
N SER A 84 4.79 -19.33 3.80
CA SER A 84 4.41 -18.18 4.60
C SER A 84 3.99 -18.63 6.00
N ALA A 85 4.37 -17.85 7.02
CA ALA A 85 3.92 -18.12 8.38
C ALA A 85 2.39 -18.00 8.45
N ALA A 86 1.74 -18.86 9.23
CA ALA A 86 0.34 -18.64 9.57
C ALA A 86 0.22 -17.44 10.50
N LEU A 87 -0.78 -16.59 10.30
CA LEU A 87 -1.04 -15.47 11.21
C LEU A 87 -1.14 -15.91 12.68
N SER A 88 -1.71 -17.08 12.93
CA SER A 88 -1.85 -17.67 14.26
C SER A 88 -0.52 -18.05 14.93
N SER A 89 0.58 -18.19 14.17
CA SER A 89 1.91 -18.48 14.73
C SER A 89 2.71 -17.22 15.11
N ILE A 90 2.21 -16.03 14.79
CA ILE A 90 2.86 -14.75 15.11
C ILE A 90 2.57 -14.39 16.56
N SER A 91 3.49 -14.76 17.45
CA SER A 91 3.34 -14.58 18.90
C SER A 91 3.71 -13.17 19.40
N SER A 92 4.60 -12.46 18.70
CA SER A 92 5.02 -11.11 19.05
C SER A 92 5.25 -10.26 17.80
N ILE A 93 5.04 -8.94 17.94
CA ILE A 93 5.33 -7.94 16.93
C ILE A 93 6.59 -7.13 17.25
N ASP A 94 7.27 -7.39 18.36
CA ASP A 94 8.29 -6.49 18.93
C ASP A 94 9.44 -6.21 17.98
N GLY A 95 9.86 -7.22 17.21
CA GLY A 95 10.95 -7.12 16.23
C GLY A 95 10.58 -6.50 14.88
N TYR A 96 9.35 -6.03 14.69
CA TYR A 96 8.90 -5.38 13.45
C TYR A 96 8.78 -3.87 13.60
N ASP A 97 8.94 -3.13 12.52
CA ASP A 97 8.76 -1.67 12.45
C ASP A 97 7.53 -1.30 11.62
N GLY A 98 7.03 -2.23 10.81
CA GLY A 98 5.84 -2.04 10.00
C GLY A 98 5.09 -3.31 9.62
N LEU A 99 3.79 -3.14 9.35
CA LEU A 99 2.89 -4.11 8.74
C LEU A 99 2.50 -3.60 7.35
N PHE A 100 2.59 -4.47 6.36
CA PHE A 100 2.16 -4.21 4.99
C PHE A 100 1.16 -5.27 4.52
N ILE A 101 0.01 -4.83 4.01
CA ILE A 101 -1.08 -5.69 3.54
C ILE A 101 -1.28 -5.47 2.03
N PRO A 102 -0.79 -6.37 1.16
CA PRO A 102 -1.11 -6.35 -0.26
C PRO A 102 -2.61 -6.59 -0.47
N GLY A 103 -3.11 -6.17 -1.63
CA GLY A 103 -4.47 -6.42 -2.08
C GLY A 103 -4.57 -7.65 -2.97
N GLY A 104 -5.37 -7.50 -4.02
CA GLY A 104 -6.06 -8.62 -4.69
C GLY A 104 -7.37 -8.96 -3.99
N HIS A 105 -8.38 -9.39 -4.75
CA HIS A 105 -9.75 -9.53 -4.24
C HIS A 105 -9.90 -10.54 -3.10
N GLY A 106 -8.96 -11.47 -2.91
CA GLY A 106 -9.01 -12.46 -1.83
C GLY A 106 -9.08 -11.84 -0.43
N ILE A 107 -8.35 -10.73 -0.20
CA ILE A 107 -8.26 -10.09 1.13
C ILE A 107 -9.60 -9.55 1.64
N VAL A 108 -10.56 -9.29 0.74
CA VAL A 108 -11.92 -8.85 1.08
C VAL A 108 -12.66 -9.93 1.89
N PHE A 109 -12.27 -11.20 1.75
CA PHE A 109 -12.97 -12.35 2.32
C PHE A 109 -12.32 -12.92 3.59
N ASP A 110 -11.04 -12.65 3.83
CA ASP A 110 -10.33 -13.13 5.02
C ASP A 110 -9.64 -12.05 5.87
N GLY A 111 -9.70 -10.78 5.43
CA GLY A 111 -9.27 -9.62 6.20
C GLY A 111 -10.38 -9.06 7.11
N PRO A 112 -11.43 -8.42 6.55
CA PRO A 112 -12.51 -7.80 7.32
C PRO A 112 -13.29 -8.80 8.18
N GLY A 113 -13.57 -8.43 9.43
CA GLY A 113 -14.31 -9.30 10.37
C GLY A 113 -13.50 -10.48 10.92
N ASN A 114 -12.29 -10.75 10.40
CA ASN A 114 -11.39 -11.73 10.98
C ASN A 114 -10.71 -11.15 12.22
N LYS A 115 -11.06 -11.68 13.40
CA LYS A 115 -10.56 -11.18 14.68
C LYS A 115 -9.02 -11.21 14.76
N ALA A 116 -8.37 -12.26 14.24
CA ALA A 116 -6.91 -12.37 14.32
C ALA A 116 -6.21 -11.28 13.48
N VAL A 117 -6.77 -10.98 12.30
CA VAL A 117 -6.26 -9.90 11.44
C VAL A 117 -6.46 -8.54 12.11
N ALA A 118 -7.67 -8.29 12.63
CA ALA A 118 -7.97 -7.04 13.33
C ALA A 118 -7.10 -6.84 14.58
N ASP A 119 -6.88 -7.89 15.37
CA ASP A 119 -6.02 -7.86 16.56
C ASP A 119 -4.55 -7.57 16.17
N LEU A 120 -4.04 -8.16 15.09
CA LEU A 120 -2.68 -7.90 14.62
C LEU A 120 -2.51 -6.44 14.20
N ILE A 121 -3.42 -5.93 13.36
CA ILE A 121 -3.40 -4.53 12.90
C ILE A 121 -3.47 -3.58 14.10
N ALA A 122 -4.38 -3.84 15.04
CA ALA A 122 -4.51 -3.03 16.25
C ALA A 122 -3.23 -3.03 17.09
N LYS A 123 -2.57 -4.19 17.26
CA LYS A 123 -1.28 -4.28 17.96
C LYS A 123 -0.19 -3.44 17.28
N PHE A 124 -0.05 -3.54 15.96
CA PHE A 124 0.92 -2.73 15.22
C PHE A 124 0.64 -1.23 15.40
N TRP A 125 -0.61 -0.82 15.25
CA TRP A 125 -1.02 0.58 15.39
C TRP A 125 -0.77 1.11 16.81
N GLN A 126 -1.19 0.37 17.84
CA GLN A 126 -1.03 0.76 19.25
C GLN A 126 0.44 0.79 19.69
N ALA A 127 1.29 -0.06 19.12
CA ALA A 127 2.74 0.00 19.31
C ALA A 127 3.40 1.16 18.56
N GLY A 128 2.62 1.98 17.84
CA GLY A 128 3.14 3.10 17.05
C GLY A 128 4.00 2.64 15.89
N LYS A 129 3.76 1.46 15.31
CA LYS A 129 4.47 0.94 14.13
C LYS A 129 3.77 1.41 12.86
N VAL A 130 4.45 1.34 11.72
CA VAL A 130 3.83 1.65 10.41
C VAL A 130 2.74 0.62 10.12
N VAL A 131 1.55 1.08 9.71
CA VAL A 131 0.48 0.21 9.20
C VAL A 131 0.21 0.65 7.77
N SER A 132 0.26 -0.30 6.84
CA SER A 132 0.18 0.03 5.43
C SER A 132 -0.52 -1.01 4.60
N ALA A 133 -1.15 -0.58 3.51
CA ALA A 133 -1.88 -1.46 2.61
C ALA A 133 -2.03 -0.86 1.21
N VAL A 134 -2.31 -1.68 0.20
CA VAL A 134 -2.54 -1.20 -1.18
C VAL A 134 -3.72 -1.92 -1.84
N CYS A 135 -4.38 -1.25 -2.80
CA CYS A 135 -5.47 -1.82 -3.60
C CYS A 135 -6.64 -2.26 -2.72
N HIS A 136 -6.97 -3.55 -2.67
CA HIS A 136 -7.97 -4.08 -1.74
C HIS A 136 -7.46 -4.26 -0.30
N GLY A 137 -6.15 -4.28 -0.06
CA GLY A 137 -5.55 -4.46 1.26
C GLY A 137 -6.10 -3.52 2.36
N PRO A 138 -6.35 -2.22 2.09
CA PRO A 138 -6.96 -1.30 3.06
C PRO A 138 -8.29 -1.76 3.63
N VAL A 139 -9.02 -2.65 2.95
CA VAL A 139 -10.27 -3.23 3.49
C VAL A 139 -10.04 -3.96 4.81
N ALA A 140 -8.86 -4.54 5.03
CA ALA A 140 -8.52 -5.22 6.28
C ALA A 140 -8.43 -4.24 7.49
N LEU A 141 -8.29 -2.94 7.23
CA LEU A 141 -8.32 -1.89 8.25
C LEU A 141 -9.75 -1.56 8.70
N ALA A 142 -10.76 -1.91 7.88
CA ALA A 142 -12.14 -1.64 8.18
C ALA A 142 -12.61 -2.42 9.41
N GLY A 143 -13.33 -1.75 10.30
CA GLY A 143 -13.83 -2.28 11.55
C GLY A 143 -12.78 -2.51 12.65
N VAL A 144 -11.48 -2.32 12.37
CA VAL A 144 -10.43 -2.41 13.40
C VAL A 144 -10.61 -1.29 14.42
N GLN A 145 -10.80 -1.63 15.69
CA GLN A 145 -11.10 -0.66 16.75
C GLN A 145 -9.85 -0.25 17.54
N ILE A 146 -9.63 1.05 17.69
CA ILE A 146 -8.60 1.66 18.53
C ILE A 146 -9.28 2.57 19.55
N GLY A 147 -9.27 2.19 20.83
CA GLY A 147 -9.88 2.98 21.90
C GLY A 147 -11.39 3.22 21.69
N GLY A 148 -12.09 2.26 21.08
CA GLY A 148 -13.54 2.33 20.81
C GLY A 148 -13.94 3.12 19.56
N LYS A 149 -12.98 3.50 18.71
CA LYS A 149 -13.26 4.10 17.39
C LYS A 149 -12.59 3.29 16.27
N PRO A 150 -13.15 3.24 15.06
CA PRO A 150 -12.46 2.63 13.92
C PRO A 150 -11.10 3.29 13.69
N LEU A 151 -10.09 2.49 13.34
CA LEU A 151 -8.69 2.92 13.12
C LEU A 151 -8.60 4.05 12.10
N VAL A 152 -9.41 3.97 11.03
CA VAL A 152 -9.42 4.92 9.92
C VAL A 152 -10.24 6.18 10.21
N SER A 153 -10.94 6.25 11.35
CA SER A 153 -11.81 7.38 11.68
C SER A 153 -11.04 8.70 11.75
N GLY A 154 -11.42 9.66 10.90
CA GLY A 154 -10.78 10.97 10.78
C GLY A 154 -9.42 10.95 10.08
N LYS A 155 -8.98 9.82 9.52
CA LYS A 155 -7.70 9.70 8.79
C LYS A 155 -7.90 9.78 7.29
N LYS A 156 -6.92 10.34 6.59
CA LYS A 156 -6.85 10.27 5.13
C LYS A 156 -6.44 8.87 4.71
N VAL A 157 -7.20 8.29 3.80
CA VAL A 157 -6.96 6.92 3.28
C VAL A 157 -7.28 6.86 1.80
N THR A 158 -6.69 5.88 1.11
CA THR A 158 -7.08 5.45 -0.24
C THR A 158 -7.10 3.93 -0.29
N GLY A 159 -7.46 3.37 -1.43
CA GLY A 159 -7.62 1.95 -1.72
C GLY A 159 -8.38 1.80 -3.03
N PHE A 160 -8.62 0.58 -3.49
CA PHE A 160 -9.27 0.36 -4.78
C PHE A 160 -10.64 1.03 -4.80
N SER A 161 -10.85 1.91 -5.77
CA SER A 161 -12.06 2.76 -5.80
C SER A 161 -13.28 1.98 -6.28
N ASN A 162 -14.47 2.47 -5.93
CA ASN A 162 -15.72 1.94 -6.47
C ASN A 162 -15.76 2.02 -8.01
N ALA A 163 -15.14 3.05 -8.57
CA ALA A 163 -15.03 3.23 -10.02
C ALA A 163 -14.12 2.17 -10.65
N GLU A 164 -12.98 1.85 -10.04
CA GLU A 164 -12.11 0.77 -10.51
C GLU A 164 -12.76 -0.62 -10.33
N GLU A 165 -13.52 -0.84 -9.25
CA GLU A 165 -14.30 -2.08 -9.05
C GLU A 165 -15.33 -2.28 -10.17
N LYS A 166 -15.96 -1.18 -10.60
CA LYS A 166 -16.88 -1.18 -11.74
C LYS A 166 -16.16 -1.46 -13.06
N ASP A 167 -14.98 -0.87 -13.29
CA ASP A 167 -14.18 -1.10 -14.50
C ASP A 167 -13.82 -2.58 -14.67
N VAL A 168 -13.54 -3.28 -13.58
CA VAL A 168 -13.22 -4.73 -13.61
C VAL A 168 -14.46 -5.63 -13.56
N GLY A 169 -15.66 -5.05 -13.47
CA GLY A 169 -16.92 -5.79 -13.51
C GLY A 169 -17.17 -6.70 -12.31
N LYS A 170 -16.55 -6.44 -11.16
CA LYS A 170 -16.62 -7.31 -9.96
C LYS A 170 -17.48 -6.76 -8.83
N VAL A 171 -18.17 -5.63 -9.03
CA VAL A 171 -19.07 -5.02 -8.03
C VAL A 171 -20.03 -6.06 -7.42
N ASP A 172 -20.70 -6.86 -8.27
CA ASP A 172 -21.67 -7.86 -7.81
C ASP A 172 -21.01 -9.10 -7.16
N GLU A 173 -19.69 -9.27 -7.31
CA GLU A 173 -18.93 -10.33 -6.65
C GLU A 173 -18.55 -9.98 -5.21
N MET A 174 -18.49 -8.68 -4.89
CA MET A 174 -18.05 -8.20 -3.58
C MET A 174 -19.19 -8.20 -2.56
N PRO A 175 -18.92 -8.59 -1.29
CA PRO A 175 -19.92 -8.51 -0.22
C PRO A 175 -20.26 -7.06 0.17
N PHE A 176 -19.34 -6.14 -0.12
CA PHE A 176 -19.44 -4.69 0.06
C PHE A 176 -18.28 -4.04 -0.71
N LEU A 177 -18.37 -2.73 -0.98
CA LEU A 177 -17.30 -2.01 -1.66
C LEU A 177 -16.30 -1.41 -0.66
N LEU A 178 -15.01 -1.49 -0.99
CA LEU A 178 -13.92 -1.05 -0.11
C LEU A 178 -14.04 0.44 0.24
N GLU A 179 -14.18 1.29 -0.78
CA GLU A 179 -14.23 2.74 -0.60
C GLU A 179 -15.41 3.16 0.29
N ASP A 180 -16.58 2.55 0.08
CA ASP A 180 -17.76 2.80 0.92
C ASP A 180 -17.50 2.37 2.36
N ARG A 181 -16.93 1.18 2.54
CA ARG A 181 -16.64 0.66 3.88
C ARG A 181 -15.64 1.52 4.64
N LEU A 182 -14.61 2.03 3.98
CA LEU A 182 -13.66 2.97 4.60
C LEU A 182 -14.32 4.29 5.00
N LYS A 183 -15.25 4.81 4.19
CA LYS A 183 -16.02 6.03 4.51
C LYS A 183 -16.99 5.80 5.66
N GLU A 184 -17.66 4.65 5.72
CA GLU A 184 -18.55 4.25 6.83
C GLU A 184 -17.82 4.24 8.18
N ASP A 185 -16.57 3.79 8.19
CA ASP A 185 -15.71 3.83 9.38
C ASP A 185 -15.14 5.24 9.69
N GLY A 186 -15.55 6.26 8.92
CA GLY A 186 -15.16 7.66 9.10
C GLY A 186 -13.83 8.03 8.45
N GLY A 187 -13.31 7.20 7.54
CA GLY A 187 -12.13 7.51 6.73
C GLY A 187 -12.38 8.63 5.74
N ILE A 188 -11.43 9.55 5.62
CA ILE A 188 -11.43 10.61 4.61
C ILE A 188 -10.82 10.02 3.34
N TYR A 189 -11.64 9.30 2.57
CA TYR A 189 -11.21 8.60 1.36
C TYR A 189 -10.80 9.58 0.24
N GLN A 190 -9.66 9.31 -0.40
CA GLN A 190 -9.12 10.06 -1.52
C GLN A 190 -8.81 9.12 -2.68
N ALA A 191 -9.08 9.55 -3.91
CA ALA A 191 -8.76 8.79 -5.11
C ALA A 191 -8.29 9.71 -6.23
N MET A 192 -7.39 9.18 -7.06
CA MET A 192 -7.06 9.68 -8.38
C MET A 192 -7.93 8.97 -9.43
N PRO A 193 -7.96 9.46 -10.68
CA PRO A 193 -8.63 8.74 -11.76
C PRO A 193 -8.14 7.29 -11.84
N ASN A 194 -9.03 6.40 -12.26
CA ASN A 194 -8.78 4.96 -12.31
C ASN A 194 -7.40 4.63 -12.90
N TRP A 195 -6.72 3.66 -12.30
CA TRP A 195 -5.44 3.12 -12.75
C TRP A 195 -4.24 4.09 -12.63
N HIS A 196 -4.43 5.28 -12.08
CA HIS A 196 -3.31 6.16 -11.74
C HIS A 196 -2.67 5.74 -10.42
N SER A 197 -1.35 5.88 -10.34
CA SER A 197 -0.62 5.70 -9.09
C SER A 197 -1.05 6.76 -8.07
N HIS A 198 -1.50 6.31 -6.90
CA HIS A 198 -1.89 7.19 -5.80
C HIS A 198 -1.58 6.55 -4.44
N THR A 199 -0.91 7.33 -3.58
CA THR A 199 -0.55 6.91 -2.21
C THR A 199 -0.88 8.06 -1.28
N VAL A 200 -1.57 7.72 -0.19
CA VAL A 200 -1.93 8.61 0.90
C VAL A 200 -1.16 8.20 2.15
N THR A 201 -0.44 9.14 2.74
CA THR A 201 0.25 8.99 4.01
C THR A 201 -0.38 9.91 5.04
N ASP A 202 -0.87 9.35 6.14
CA ASP A 202 -1.40 10.07 7.30
C ASP A 202 -0.69 9.58 8.57
N GLY A 203 0.39 10.28 8.93
CA GLY A 203 1.31 9.84 9.98
C GLY A 203 1.92 8.48 9.65
N LYS A 204 1.61 7.47 10.47
CA LYS A 204 2.10 6.09 10.30
C LYS A 204 1.15 5.18 9.51
N LEU A 205 0.03 5.72 9.04
CA LEU A 205 -0.90 5.01 8.15
C LEU A 205 -0.57 5.35 6.69
N ILE A 206 -0.25 4.34 5.89
CA ILE A 206 0.10 4.51 4.47
C ILE A 206 -0.78 3.61 3.62
N THR A 207 -1.57 4.19 2.72
CA THR A 207 -2.46 3.42 1.84
C THR A 207 -2.23 3.76 0.37
N GLY A 208 -2.38 2.78 -0.52
CA GLY A 208 -2.28 2.98 -1.97
C GLY A 208 -3.51 2.49 -2.71
N GLN A 209 -3.82 3.12 -3.84
CA GLN A 209 -5.11 2.95 -4.51
C GLN A 209 -5.23 1.63 -5.29
N ASN A 210 -4.18 1.20 -5.99
CA ASN A 210 -4.28 0.14 -7.01
C ASN A 210 -2.89 -0.49 -7.28
N PRO A 211 -2.76 -1.50 -8.16
CA PRO A 211 -1.45 -2.10 -8.47
C PRO A 211 -0.40 -1.09 -8.95
N GLN A 212 -0.78 -0.02 -9.66
CA GLN A 212 0.11 1.05 -10.13
C GLN A 212 0.68 1.89 -8.99
N SER A 213 0.16 1.72 -7.77
CA SER A 213 0.62 2.39 -6.56
C SER A 213 1.66 1.58 -5.77
N SER A 214 1.90 0.31 -6.14
CA SER A 214 2.69 -0.64 -5.35
C SER A 214 4.10 -0.14 -5.03
N GLU A 215 4.84 0.32 -6.05
CA GLU A 215 6.19 0.87 -5.86
C GLU A 215 6.20 2.09 -4.94
N ARG A 216 5.27 3.04 -5.16
CA ARG A 216 5.19 4.27 -4.38
C ARG A 216 4.84 3.99 -2.92
N VAL A 217 3.93 3.05 -2.66
CA VAL A 217 3.61 2.62 -1.29
C VAL A 217 4.81 1.94 -0.64
N GLY A 218 5.47 0.99 -1.34
CA GLY A 218 6.65 0.31 -0.81
C GLY A 218 7.76 1.28 -0.42
N ASN A 219 8.04 2.26 -1.29
CA ASN A 219 9.00 3.32 -1.01
C ASN A 219 8.58 4.18 0.19
N ALA A 220 7.32 4.60 0.28
CA ALA A 220 6.84 5.41 1.40
C ALA A 220 6.90 4.68 2.74
N VAL A 221 6.60 3.37 2.75
CA VAL A 221 6.68 2.53 3.95
C VAL A 221 8.13 2.36 4.40
N ALA A 222 9.05 2.10 3.47
CA ALA A 222 10.47 2.04 3.80
C ALA A 222 11.00 3.39 4.33
N ASP A 223 10.60 4.51 3.74
CA ASP A 223 10.99 5.85 4.19
C ASP A 223 10.50 6.13 5.62
N ALA A 224 9.28 5.70 5.94
CA ALA A 224 8.69 5.81 7.27
C ALA A 224 9.41 4.93 8.31
N ILE A 225 9.88 3.74 7.94
CA ILE A 225 10.61 2.83 8.84
C ILE A 225 12.03 3.32 9.12
N ILE A 226 12.71 3.84 8.11
CA ILE A 226 14.09 4.33 8.24
C ILE A 226 14.14 5.66 9.01
N GLY A 227 13.00 6.32 9.21
CA GLY A 227 12.94 7.63 9.86
C GLY A 227 13.30 8.79 8.93
N THR A 228 13.31 8.57 7.60
CA THR A 228 13.42 9.68 6.63
C THR A 228 12.13 10.50 6.53
N ILE A 229 11.04 10.01 7.14
CA ILE A 229 9.88 10.81 7.54
C ILE A 229 10.03 11.15 9.03
N ASP A 230 11.09 11.87 9.40
CA ASP A 230 11.23 12.36 10.77
C ASP A 230 10.45 13.66 10.93
N ASN A 231 9.60 13.63 11.96
CA ASN A 231 9.26 14.69 12.92
C ASN A 231 9.30 16.17 12.49
N PRO A 232 8.27 16.97 12.84
CA PRO A 232 8.31 18.41 12.65
C PRO A 232 9.55 18.96 13.36
N ILE A 233 10.40 19.66 12.61
CA ILE A 233 11.44 20.49 13.19
C ILE A 233 10.74 21.44 14.16
N THR A 234 10.82 21.15 15.46
CA THR A 234 10.52 22.13 16.48
C THR A 234 11.70 23.10 16.43
N ILE A 235 11.57 24.19 15.67
CA ILE A 235 12.47 25.33 15.84
C ILE A 235 12.09 25.97 17.18
N GLY A 236 12.62 25.37 18.25
CA GLY A 236 12.57 25.88 19.60
C GLY A 236 13.44 27.13 19.68
N SER A 237 12.78 28.28 19.78
CA SER A 237 13.19 29.47 20.52
C SER A 237 14.65 29.92 20.41
N ASN A 238 14.85 31.03 19.70
CA ASN A 238 15.64 32.15 20.25
C ASN A 238 15.16 33.48 19.64
N ALA A 239 13.97 33.92 20.05
CA ALA A 239 13.63 35.33 20.00
C ALA A 239 14.27 36.02 21.21
N HIS A 240 15.56 36.33 21.09
CA HIS A 240 16.18 37.35 21.93
C HIS A 240 16.23 38.66 21.15
N LYS A 241 15.46 39.62 21.66
CA LYS A 241 15.59 41.05 21.36
C LYS A 241 17.05 41.48 21.56
N ARG A 242 17.63 42.15 20.56
CA ARG A 242 18.31 43.45 20.73
C ARG A 242 18.54 44.12 19.38
N ALA A 243 18.29 45.42 19.38
CA ALA A 243 18.41 46.33 18.26
C ALA A 243 19.82 46.95 18.16
N ALA A 244 20.08 47.48 16.96
CA ALA A 244 21.01 48.57 16.59
C ALA A 244 22.52 48.28 16.49
N GLY A 245 23.08 48.63 15.32
CA GLY A 245 24.45 49.15 15.20
C GLY A 245 25.30 48.62 14.04
N GLY A 246 25.27 49.34 12.91
CA GLY A 246 26.36 49.70 11.96
C GLY A 246 27.54 48.76 11.64
N GLY A 247 27.95 48.76 10.36
CA GLY A 247 29.33 48.44 9.97
C GLY A 247 29.48 47.86 8.56
N ASN A 248 30.35 48.46 7.76
CA ASN A 248 30.48 48.37 6.30
C ASN A 248 31.30 47.16 5.77
N GLU A 249 30.98 46.76 4.53
CA GLU A 249 31.85 46.28 3.40
C GLU A 249 32.84 45.11 3.57
N TYR A 250 32.78 44.12 2.67
CA TYR A 250 33.65 43.99 1.47
C TYR A 250 33.29 42.73 0.61
N LEU A 251 32.93 42.99 -0.66
CA LEU A 251 33.25 42.32 -1.96
C LEU A 251 33.60 40.79 -1.97
N SER A 252 33.12 39.93 -2.88
CA SER A 252 32.98 40.04 -4.35
C SER A 252 32.28 38.78 -4.95
N GLY A 253 31.82 38.90 -6.21
CA GLY A 253 30.97 37.98 -6.99
C GLY A 253 31.44 36.52 -7.12
N VAL A 254 30.61 35.58 -7.62
CA VAL A 254 29.98 35.58 -8.95
C VAL A 254 28.62 34.85 -8.93
N ALA A 255 27.66 35.38 -9.69
CA ALA A 255 26.37 34.78 -10.08
C ALA A 255 26.60 33.70 -11.18
N ASP A 256 25.70 32.84 -11.65
CA ASP A 256 24.25 32.78 -11.85
C ASP A 256 23.86 31.28 -11.75
N GLY A 257 22.68 30.83 -11.30
CA GLY A 257 21.35 31.17 -11.79
C GLY A 257 20.82 30.03 -12.66
N VAL A 258 19.97 29.15 -12.12
CA VAL A 258 18.91 28.47 -12.90
C VAL A 258 17.65 28.44 -12.03
N THR A 259 16.65 29.16 -12.53
CA THR A 259 15.31 29.35 -12.01
C THR A 259 14.41 28.16 -12.30
N VAL A 260 13.38 28.07 -11.45
CA VAL A 260 12.20 27.21 -11.51
C VAL A 260 11.52 27.28 -12.89
N GLU A 261 11.21 26.13 -13.49
CA GLU A 261 10.32 26.04 -14.64
C GLU A 261 8.92 25.52 -14.24
N ASP A 262 7.94 26.15 -14.88
CA ASP A 262 6.48 26.11 -14.78
C ASP A 262 5.86 24.74 -15.16
N PRO A 263 4.86 24.21 -14.42
CA PRO A 263 4.19 22.96 -14.77
C PRO A 263 3.12 23.17 -15.85
N GLN A 264 3.52 23.28 -17.10
CA GLN A 264 2.62 23.13 -18.26
C GLN A 264 3.29 22.40 -19.42
N HIS A 265 3.46 21.07 -19.29
CA HIS A 265 3.36 20.11 -20.41
C HIS A 265 3.68 18.68 -19.95
N LEU A 266 2.66 17.93 -19.50
CA LEU A 266 2.62 16.48 -19.66
C LEU A 266 1.17 16.08 -19.96
N ALA A 267 0.80 16.20 -21.23
CA ALA A 267 -0.40 15.59 -21.78
C ALA A 267 0.03 14.49 -22.76
N ALA A 268 -0.66 13.34 -22.67
CA ALA A 268 -0.53 12.12 -23.47
C ALA A 268 0.76 11.31 -23.16
N THR A 269 0.70 10.08 -22.66
CA THR A 269 -0.05 8.95 -23.23
C THR A 269 -0.64 8.03 -22.16
N ALA A 270 -1.97 8.02 -22.00
CA ALA A 270 -2.67 6.89 -21.40
C ALA A 270 -3.00 5.89 -22.52
N PRO A 271 -2.63 4.60 -22.42
CA PRO A 271 -3.09 3.61 -23.38
C PRO A 271 -4.59 3.36 -23.18
N ASN A 272 -5.33 3.52 -24.28
CA ASN A 272 -6.74 3.21 -24.40
C ASN A 272 -6.97 1.72 -24.14
N LYS A 273 -7.70 1.34 -23.08
CA LYS A 273 -8.04 -0.06 -22.79
C LYS A 273 -9.43 -0.38 -23.31
N ASP A 274 -9.49 -0.94 -24.51
CA ASP A 274 -10.67 -1.66 -24.98
C ASP A 274 -10.74 -3.03 -24.29
N PHE A 275 -11.54 -3.13 -23.22
CA PHE A 275 -12.04 -4.41 -22.73
C PHE A 275 -13.14 -4.89 -23.68
N LYS A 276 -12.80 -5.70 -24.69
CA LYS A 276 -13.81 -6.48 -25.42
C LYS A 276 -14.13 -7.75 -24.64
N ALA A 277 -15.29 -7.75 -23.99
CA ALA A 277 -15.95 -8.96 -23.53
C ALA A 277 -16.27 -9.84 -24.75
N HIS A 278 -15.81 -11.09 -24.74
CA HIS A 278 -16.24 -12.10 -25.70
C HIS A 278 -17.66 -12.55 -25.36
N GLU A 279 -18.66 -12.04 -26.09
CA GLU A 279 -19.97 -12.66 -26.15
C GLU A 279 -19.87 -14.02 -26.85
N LYS A 280 -20.33 -15.07 -26.16
CA LYS A 280 -20.54 -16.40 -26.75
C LYS A 280 -21.79 -16.34 -27.64
N SER A 281 -21.61 -16.55 -28.94
CA SER A 281 -22.73 -16.80 -29.86
C SER A 281 -23.36 -18.16 -29.55
N VAL A 282 -24.61 -18.15 -29.11
CA VAL A 282 -25.51 -19.30 -29.12
C VAL A 282 -26.03 -19.45 -30.54
N THR A 283 -25.63 -20.49 -31.26
CA THR A 283 -26.30 -20.91 -32.50
C THR A 283 -27.41 -21.90 -32.16
N GLN A 284 -28.65 -21.47 -32.33
CA GLN A 284 -29.78 -22.35 -32.62
C GLN A 284 -29.70 -22.77 -34.09
N THR A 285 -29.76 -24.09 -34.33
CA THR A 285 -30.62 -24.82 -35.28
C THR A 285 -30.40 -26.30 -35.06
#